data_AF-A0A432QZZ8-F1
#
_entry.id   AF-A0A432QZZ8-F1
#
_cell.length_a   1.000
_cell.length_b   1.000
_cell.length_c   1.000
_cell.angle_alpha   90.00
_cell.angle_beta   90.00
_cell.angle_gamma   90.00
#
_symmetry.space_group_name_H-M   'P 1'
#
loop_
_entity.id
_entity.type
_entity.pdbx_description
1 polymer ?
#
loop_
_entity_poly.entity_id
_entity_poly.type
_entity_poly.pdbx_seq_one_letter_code
_entity_poly.pdbx_strand_id
1 'polypeptide(L)'
;MSAIIGLKERFLTDRKELVKEAVLLYRRYRDWSKVEEFVRKEFEEELSFFRPNLFTYFLLVGGAVLLPSLYLWKVVFEPGTPAHFFSRLVFILSAMFALKGIVGHYVVVFLNRDRFESELKSLKALIVGGKDGEQPH
;
A
#
# COMPACT_ATOMS: atom_id res chain seq x y z
N MET A 1 -1.52 -14.70 -10.83
CA MET A 1 -1.10 -14.49 -9.42
C MET A 1 -0.82 -13.01 -9.23
N SER A 2 -1.76 -12.30 -8.58
CA SER A 2 -1.94 -10.85 -8.65
C SER A 2 -1.87 -10.22 -7.25
N ALA A 3 -0.82 -10.54 -6.50
CA ALA A 3 -0.67 -10.13 -5.09
C ALA A 3 0.22 -8.88 -4.88
N ILE A 4 0.55 -8.17 -5.96
CA ILE A 4 1.24 -6.88 -5.93
C ILE A 4 0.36 -5.87 -6.68
N ILE A 5 -0.85 -5.62 -6.22
CA ILE A 5 -1.66 -4.53 -6.80
C ILE A 5 -1.98 -3.54 -5.69
N GLY A 6 -0.96 -2.74 -5.37
CA GLY A 6 -1.24 -1.34 -5.12
C GLY A 6 -1.85 -0.70 -6.37
N LEU A 7 -2.43 0.50 -6.23
CA LEU A 7 -3.00 1.27 -7.35
C LEU A 7 -2.09 1.14 -8.58
N LYS A 8 -2.62 0.46 -9.60
CA LYS A 8 -1.89 0.14 -10.85
C LYS A 8 -1.45 1.46 -11.47
N GLU A 9 -0.31 1.46 -12.15
CA GLU A 9 0.32 2.67 -12.72
C GLU A 9 -0.58 3.51 -13.66
N ARG A 10 -1.77 3.01 -14.04
CA ARG A 10 -2.75 3.68 -14.89
C ARG A 10 -4.21 3.33 -14.51
N PHE A 11 -4.60 3.49 -13.25
CA PHE A 11 -5.92 3.04 -12.82
C PHE A 11 -7.08 3.81 -13.48
N LEU A 12 -6.89 5.10 -13.80
CA LEU A 12 -7.89 5.87 -14.55
C LEU A 12 -8.00 5.41 -16.02
N THR A 13 -6.93 4.87 -16.59
CA THR A 13 -6.94 4.32 -17.96
C THR A 13 -7.74 3.01 -18.03
N ASP A 14 -7.63 2.18 -17.00
CA ASP A 14 -8.36 0.92 -16.90
C ASP A 14 -9.83 1.11 -16.47
N ARG A 15 -10.15 2.20 -15.74
CA ARG A 15 -11.53 2.50 -15.28
C ARG A 15 -12.17 3.67 -16.04
N LYS A 16 -12.33 3.52 -17.35
CA LYS A 16 -12.97 4.52 -18.23
C LYS A 16 -14.40 4.89 -17.81
N GLU A 17 -15.12 3.98 -17.14
CA GLU A 17 -16.49 4.23 -16.65
C GLU A 17 -16.50 5.25 -15.51
N LEU A 18 -15.60 5.11 -14.54
CA LEU A 18 -15.40 6.08 -13.45
C LEU A 18 -15.08 7.49 -13.97
N VAL A 19 -14.23 7.58 -15.00
CA VAL A 19 -13.91 8.86 -15.64
C VAL A 19 -15.14 9.48 -16.29
N LYS A 20 -15.96 8.68 -17.00
CA LYS A 20 -17.21 9.17 -17.60
C LYS A 20 -18.19 9.65 -16.53
N GLU A 21 -18.34 8.93 -15.43
CA GLU A 21 -19.20 9.32 -14.32
C GLU A 21 -18.72 10.60 -13.65
N ALA A 22 -17.41 10.72 -13.39
CA ALA A 22 -16.80 11.94 -12.85
C ALA A 22 -17.06 13.16 -13.76
N VAL A 23 -16.93 13.01 -15.08
CA VAL A 23 -17.26 14.07 -16.06
C VAL A 23 -18.74 14.44 -16.00
N LEU A 24 -19.65 13.47 -15.93
CA LEU A 24 -21.09 13.72 -15.81
C LEU A 24 -21.45 14.44 -14.51
N LEU A 25 -20.82 14.04 -13.41
CA LEU A 25 -21.01 14.62 -12.09
C LEU A 25 -20.53 16.08 -12.06
N TYR A 26 -19.37 16.35 -12.65
CA TYR A 26 -18.88 17.72 -12.83
C TYR A 26 -19.80 18.55 -13.72
N ARG A 27 -20.30 18.01 -14.83
CA ARG A 27 -21.23 18.74 -15.71
C ARG A 27 -22.54 19.10 -15.00
N ARG A 28 -23.02 18.22 -14.12
CA ARG A 28 -24.27 18.41 -13.37
C ARG A 28 -24.13 19.47 -12.27
N TYR A 29 -23.07 19.41 -11.48
CA TYR A 29 -22.93 20.27 -10.29
C TYR A 29 -21.98 21.44 -10.47
N ARG A 30 -21.13 21.43 -11.52
CA ARG A 30 -20.06 22.41 -11.77
C ARG A 30 -19.10 22.61 -10.58
N ASP A 31 -19.00 21.59 -9.74
CA ASP A 31 -18.25 21.63 -8.49
C ASP A 31 -17.25 20.46 -8.46
N TRP A 32 -15.97 20.79 -8.36
CA TRP A 32 -14.89 19.81 -8.29
C TRP A 32 -14.89 19.06 -6.96
N SER A 33 -15.28 19.69 -5.85
CA SER A 33 -15.26 19.06 -4.53
C SER A 33 -16.14 17.81 -4.49
N LYS A 34 -17.28 17.83 -5.20
CA LYS A 34 -18.15 16.65 -5.32
C LYS A 34 -17.54 15.52 -6.15
N VAL A 35 -16.74 15.86 -7.16
CA VAL A 35 -16.04 14.86 -7.98
C VAL A 35 -14.92 14.22 -7.18
N GLU A 36 -14.16 15.04 -6.45
CA GLU A 36 -13.11 14.55 -5.57
C GLU A 36 -13.67 13.64 -4.46
N GLU A 37 -14.77 14.04 -3.82
CA GLU A 37 -15.42 13.21 -2.79
C GLU A 37 -15.89 11.87 -3.35
N PHE A 38 -16.54 11.89 -4.52
CA PHE A 38 -16.98 10.68 -5.22
C PHE A 38 -15.81 9.73 -5.52
N VAL A 39 -14.75 10.25 -6.14
CA VAL A 39 -13.57 9.43 -6.50
C VAL A 39 -12.85 8.95 -5.24
N ARG A 40 -12.67 9.80 -4.22
CA ARG A 40 -12.00 9.41 -2.97
C ARG A 40 -12.75 8.32 -2.23
N LYS A 41 -14.09 8.36 -2.24
CA LYS A 41 -14.94 7.33 -1.63
C LYS A 41 -14.80 5.99 -2.33
N GLU A 42 -14.77 5.99 -3.67
CA GLU A 42 -14.58 4.77 -4.46
C GLU A 42 -13.23 4.09 -4.18
N PHE A 43 -12.19 4.88 -3.90
CA PHE A 43 -10.84 4.38 -3.62
C PHE A 43 -10.52 4.32 -2.12
N GLU A 44 -11.48 4.54 -1.23
CA GLU A 44 -11.25 4.59 0.22
C GLU A 44 -10.66 3.28 0.75
N GLU A 45 -11.24 2.14 0.32
CA GLU A 45 -10.71 0.82 0.65
C GLU A 45 -9.32 0.57 0.06
N GLU A 46 -9.06 1.11 -1.14
CA GLU A 46 -7.79 0.93 -1.84
C GLU A 46 -6.65 1.75 -1.22
N LEU A 47 -6.99 2.92 -0.66
CA LEU A 47 -6.10 3.84 0.04
C LEU A 47 -5.99 3.53 1.54
N SER A 48 -6.86 2.66 2.06
CA SER A 48 -6.86 2.27 3.45
C SER A 48 -5.54 1.61 3.84
N PHE A 49 -4.99 2.06 4.96
CA PHE A 49 -3.82 1.44 5.59
C PHE A 49 -4.10 -0.03 5.95
N PHE A 50 -5.35 -0.40 6.22
CA PHE A 50 -5.69 -1.76 6.62
C PHE A 50 -5.77 -2.74 5.46
N ARG A 51 -5.62 -2.29 4.21
CA ARG A 51 -5.63 -3.18 3.05
C ARG A 51 -4.42 -4.12 3.10
N PRO A 52 -4.62 -5.45 3.20
CA PRO A 52 -3.51 -6.38 3.29
C PRO A 52 -2.72 -6.40 1.99
N ASN A 53 -1.40 -6.31 2.10
CA ASN A 53 -0.45 -6.45 1.00
C ASN A 53 0.60 -7.53 1.34
N LEU A 54 1.44 -7.88 0.37
CA LEU A 54 2.49 -8.90 0.56
C LEU A 54 3.35 -8.67 1.81
N PHE A 55 3.70 -7.41 2.08
CA PHE A 55 4.52 -7.04 3.24
C PHE A 55 3.79 -7.19 4.57
N THR A 56 2.47 -7.05 4.56
CA THR A 56 1.61 -7.35 5.73
C THR A 56 1.76 -8.82 6.13
N TYR A 57 1.81 -9.73 5.16
CA TYR A 57 2.05 -11.15 5.43
C TYR A 57 3.46 -11.41 5.97
N PHE A 58 4.48 -10.72 5.45
CA PHE A 58 5.84 -10.81 6.03
C PHE A 58 5.89 -10.32 7.48
N LEU A 59 5.14 -9.27 7.81
CA LEU A 59 5.01 -8.80 9.18
C LEU A 59 4.30 -9.83 10.07
N LEU A 60 3.16 -10.35 9.63
CA LEU A 60 2.39 -11.32 10.43
C LEU A 60 3.17 -12.62 10.66
N VAL A 61 3.73 -13.20 9.61
CA VAL A 61 4.51 -14.44 9.71
C VAL A 61 5.82 -14.20 10.47
N GLY A 62 6.56 -13.14 10.12
CA GLY A 62 7.81 -12.79 10.80
C GLY A 62 7.59 -12.51 12.29
N GLY A 63 6.58 -11.72 12.63
CA GLY A 63 6.21 -11.38 14.00
C GLY A 63 5.70 -12.58 14.80
N ALA A 64 4.89 -13.45 14.20
CA ALA A 64 4.41 -14.66 14.85
C ALA A 64 5.55 -15.62 15.24
N VAL A 65 6.61 -15.70 14.42
CA VAL A 65 7.79 -16.53 14.70
C VAL A 65 8.81 -15.81 15.60
N LEU A 66 8.77 -14.48 15.67
CA LEU A 66 9.73 -13.67 16.42
C LEU A 66 9.70 -13.94 17.93
N LEU A 67 8.51 -13.94 18.55
CA LEU A 67 8.39 -14.14 19.99
C LEU A 67 8.73 -15.59 20.42
N PRO A 68 8.23 -16.63 19.73
CA PRO A 68 8.64 -18.01 20.02
C PRO A 68 10.15 -18.23 19.83
N SER A 69 10.74 -17.71 18.76
CA SER A 69 12.19 -17.85 18.53
C SER A 69 13.03 -17.11 19.56
N LEU A 70 12.59 -15.94 20.02
CA LEU A 70 13.23 -15.22 21.13
C LEU A 70 13.18 -16.03 22.43
N TYR A 71 12.03 -16.64 22.74
CA TYR A 71 11.87 -17.47 23.93
C TYR A 71 12.78 -18.70 23.87
N LEU A 72 12.80 -19.42 22.75
CA LEU A 72 13.68 -20.57 22.55
C LEU A 72 15.15 -20.19 22.70
N TRP A 73 15.54 -19.05 22.11
CA TRP A 73 16.91 -18.56 22.20
C TRP A 73 17.31 -18.15 23.62
N LYS A 74 16.45 -17.40 24.33
CA LYS A 74 16.80 -16.80 25.63
C LYS A 74 16.57 -17.70 26.83
N VAL A 75 15.61 -18.62 26.75
CA VAL A 75 15.13 -19.39 27.92
C VAL A 75 15.44 -20.87 27.80
N VAL A 76 15.37 -21.45 26.60
CA VAL A 76 15.41 -22.91 26.43
C VAL A 76 16.81 -23.42 26.09
N PHE A 77 17.54 -22.75 25.19
CA PHE A 77 18.82 -23.28 24.71
C PHE A 77 20.02 -22.66 25.40
N GLU A 78 20.93 -23.50 25.87
CA GLU A 78 22.16 -23.07 26.52
C GLU A 78 23.20 -22.50 25.52
N PRO A 79 23.91 -21.42 25.88
CA PRO A 79 24.99 -20.87 25.07
C PRO A 79 26.06 -21.93 24.73
N GLY A 80 26.51 -21.95 23.48
CA GLY A 80 27.53 -22.90 23.00
C GLY A 80 26.97 -24.16 22.33
N THR A 81 25.65 -24.38 22.40
CA THR A 81 25.00 -25.50 21.68
C THR A 81 24.65 -25.13 20.23
N PRO A 82 24.62 -26.10 19.29
CA PRO A 82 24.11 -25.87 17.94
C PRO A 82 22.68 -25.33 17.94
N ALA A 83 21.83 -25.81 18.86
CA ALA A 83 20.45 -25.37 18.99
C ALA A 83 20.32 -23.88 19.40
N HIS A 84 21.21 -23.38 20.27
CA HIS A 84 21.30 -21.96 20.59
C HIS A 84 21.71 -21.13 19.36
N PHE A 85 22.61 -21.64 18.51
CA PHE A 85 22.96 -20.97 17.26
C PHE A 85 21.78 -20.90 16.27
N PHE A 86 21.08 -22.03 16.05
CA PHE A 86 19.93 -22.08 15.15
C PHE A 86 18.77 -21.20 15.62
N SER A 87 18.42 -21.25 16.91
CA SER A 87 17.35 -20.39 17.46
C SER A 87 17.67 -18.90 17.31
N ARG A 88 18.93 -18.50 17.57
CA ARG A 88 19.40 -17.14 17.33
C ARG A 88 19.32 -16.74 15.85
N LEU A 89 19.70 -17.64 14.93
CA LEU A 89 19.62 -17.38 13.49
C LEU A 89 18.16 -17.19 13.05
N VAL A 90 17.27 -18.09 13.46
CA VAL A 90 15.83 -18.00 13.17
C VAL A 90 15.25 -16.70 13.72
N PHE A 91 15.61 -16.32 14.96
CA PHE A 91 15.19 -15.06 15.55
C PHE A 91 15.63 -13.85 14.71
N ILE A 92 16.90 -13.79 14.28
CA ILE A 92 17.41 -12.69 13.46
C ILE A 92 16.66 -12.63 12.12
N LEU A 93 16.46 -13.77 11.47
CA LEU A 93 15.71 -13.83 10.21
C LEU A 93 14.27 -13.36 10.40
N SER A 94 13.56 -13.85 11.42
CA SER A 94 12.21 -13.40 11.77
C SER A 94 12.14 -11.89 12.02
N ALA A 95 13.13 -11.33 12.72
CA ALA A 95 13.24 -9.89 12.94
C ALA A 95 13.42 -9.09 11.65
N MET A 96 14.29 -9.58 10.74
CA MET A 96 14.46 -8.97 9.43
C MET A 96 13.18 -9.01 8.59
N PHE A 97 12.46 -10.14 8.59
CA PHE A 97 11.18 -10.29 7.88
C PHE A 97 10.10 -9.37 8.46
N ALA A 98 9.99 -9.27 9.78
CA ALA A 98 9.03 -8.38 10.43
C ALA A 98 9.34 -6.90 10.11
N LEU A 99 10.61 -6.50 10.19
CA LEU A 99 11.04 -5.14 9.85
C LEU A 99 10.73 -4.81 8.38
N LYS A 100 11.09 -5.71 7.46
CA LYS A 100 10.79 -5.56 6.03
C LYS A 100 9.28 -5.52 5.77
N GLY A 101 8.50 -6.27 6.55
CA GLY A 101 7.04 -6.28 6.50
C GLY A 101 6.44 -4.93 6.88
N ILE A 102 6.86 -4.34 8.01
CA ILE A 102 6.38 -3.01 8.46
C ILE A 102 6.75 -1.94 7.45
N VAL A 103 8.04 -1.86 7.10
CA VAL A 103 8.55 -0.81 6.19
C VAL A 103 7.92 -0.95 4.82
N GLY A 104 7.89 -2.16 4.26
CA GLY A 104 7.31 -2.39 2.94
C GLY A 104 5.81 -2.12 2.89
N HIS A 105 5.07 -2.45 3.95
CA HIS A 105 3.64 -2.15 4.02
C HIS A 105 3.41 -0.63 3.98
N TYR A 106 4.15 0.13 4.79
CA TYR A 106 4.05 1.59 4.83
C TYR A 106 4.40 2.23 3.48
N VAL A 107 5.49 1.78 2.84
CA VAL A 107 5.91 2.27 1.52
C VAL A 107 4.83 2.02 0.47
N VAL A 108 4.20 0.85 0.45
CA VAL A 108 3.13 0.55 -0.51
C VAL A 108 1.91 1.46 -0.29
N VAL A 109 1.49 1.66 0.96
CA VAL A 109 0.37 2.57 1.27
C VAL A 109 0.70 4.00 0.83
N PHE A 110 1.91 4.47 1.12
CA PHE A 110 2.35 5.80 0.72
C PHE A 110 2.38 5.98 -0.80
N LEU A 111 2.97 5.03 -1.53
CA LEU A 111 3.01 5.06 -3.00
C LEU A 111 1.60 5.03 -3.61
N ASN A 112 0.68 4.25 -3.03
CA ASN A 112 -0.71 4.23 -3.49
C ASN A 112 -1.40 5.58 -3.31
N ARG A 113 -1.18 6.22 -2.17
CA ARG A 113 -1.74 7.55 -1.89
C ARG A 113 -1.19 8.62 -2.83
N ASP A 114 0.12 8.66 -3.01
CA ASP A 114 0.79 9.61 -3.90
C ASP A 114 0.32 9.45 -5.35
N ARG A 115 0.20 8.20 -5.83
CA ARG A 115 -0.35 7.88 -7.15
C ARG A 115 -1.79 8.34 -7.30
N PHE A 116 -2.63 8.10 -6.31
CA PHE A 116 -4.02 8.54 -6.33
C PHE A 116 -4.12 10.07 -6.42
N GLU A 117 -3.33 10.80 -5.65
CA GLU A 117 -3.32 12.27 -5.68
C GLU A 117 -2.86 12.81 -7.05
N SER A 118 -1.86 12.18 -7.68
CA SER A 118 -1.38 12.53 -9.02
C SER A 118 -2.43 12.28 -10.12
N GLU A 119 -3.12 11.14 -10.08
CA GLU A 119 -4.16 10.80 -11.04
C GLU A 119 -5.43 11.64 -10.83
N LEU A 120 -5.77 11.97 -9.58
CA LEU A 120 -6.85 12.91 -9.27
C LEU A 120 -6.57 14.31 -9.85
N LYS A 121 -5.32 14.77 -9.76
CA LYS A 121 -4.88 16.04 -10.39
C LYS A 121 -5.00 15.97 -11.92
N SER A 122 -4.62 14.84 -12.52
CA SER A 122 -4.75 14.60 -13.96
C SER A 122 -6.22 14.60 -14.41
N LEU A 123 -7.10 13.99 -13.63
CA LEU A 123 -8.54 14.01 -13.85
C LEU A 123 -9.10 15.44 -13.77
N LYS A 124 -8.63 16.24 -12.81
CA LYS A 124 -9.01 17.66 -12.68
C LYS A 124 -8.65 18.45 -13.93
N ALA A 125 -7.41 18.30 -14.41
CA ALA A 125 -6.94 18.96 -15.62
C ALA A 125 -7.78 18.58 -16.84
N LEU A 126 -8.14 17.30 -16.97
CA LEU A 126 -8.96 16.78 -18.06
C LEU A 126 -10.40 17.32 -18.05
N ILE A 127 -10.99 17.48 -16.87
CA ILE A 127 -12.42 17.86 -16.71
C ILE A 127 -12.62 19.38 -16.71
N VAL A 128 -11.79 20.11 -15.96
CA VAL A 128 -11.96 21.56 -15.75
C VAL A 128 -11.35 22.36 -16.92
N GLY A 129 -10.36 21.79 -17.61
CA GLY A 129 -9.60 22.46 -18.66
C GLY A 129 -8.69 23.54 -18.07
N GLY A 130 -7.42 23.21 -17.83
CA GLY A 130 -6.44 24.14 -17.28
C GLY A 130 -5.00 23.68 -17.50
N LYS A 131 -4.07 24.65 -17.58
CA LYS A 131 -2.62 24.55 -17.85
C LYS A 131 -1.80 23.67 -16.89
N ASP A 132 -2.43 22.86 -16.04
CA ASP A 132 -1.76 21.94 -15.10
C ASP A 132 -1.51 20.54 -15.72
N GLY A 133 -1.77 20.40 -17.03
CA GLY A 133 -1.56 19.21 -17.84
C GLY A 133 -0.23 19.18 -18.61
N GLU A 134 0.78 19.94 -18.19
CA GLU A 134 2.14 19.67 -18.67
C GLU A 134 2.63 18.38 -17.99
N GLN A 135 2.54 17.29 -18.74
CA GLN A 135 3.26 16.05 -18.44
C GLN A 135 4.73 16.38 -18.29
N PRO A 136 5.41 16.00 -17.18
CA PRO A 136 6.86 16.03 -17.18
C PRO A 136 7.33 14.97 -18.18
N HIS A 137 8.01 15.41 -19.23
CA HIS A 137 8.77 14.56 -20.15
C HIS A 137 9.81 13.72 -19.40
#